data_AF-A0A4V1UCJ4-F1
#
_entry.id   AF-A0A4V1UCJ4-F1
#
_cell.length_a   1.000
_cell.length_b   1.000
_cell.length_c   1.000
_cell.angle_alpha   90.00
_cell.angle_beta   90.00
_cell.angle_gamma   90.00
#
_symmetry.space_group_name_H-M   'P 1'
#
loop_
_entity.id
_entity.type
_entity.pdbx_description
1 polymer ?
#
loop_
_entity_poly.entity_id
_entity_poly.type
_entity_poly.pdbx_seq_one_letter_code
_entity_poly.pdbx_strand_id
1 'polypeptide(L)'
;MEQFISIIFKAEEETTAMIVAMLMAGGFEGVEETDDQTVISISESAYDDAAVHAVFKQFGVEYSRRTIPQQNWNAQWESSFEPVKVGQFAAIRAAFHGPVPDVAHEIVITPKMSFGTGHHATTFLMIQEMSTIDFAGKTVTDFGTGTGVLAILAEKLGASKVLAIDNDDWSINNARENIETNSCKRIQLEKAEVMLPNKVDIILANINLNVIVANLINLK
;
A
#
# COMPACT_ATOMS: atom_id res chain seq x y z
N MET A 1 0.99 -18.07 19.31
CA MET A 1 1.04 -16.60 19.16
C MET A 1 2.28 -16.15 19.89
N GLU A 2 3.23 -15.60 19.17
CA GLU A 2 4.60 -15.35 19.65
C GLU A 2 4.69 -13.89 20.13
N GLN A 3 5.03 -13.70 21.40
CA GLN A 3 5.23 -12.36 21.98
C GLN A 3 6.65 -11.90 21.71
N PHE A 4 6.90 -10.60 21.83
CA PHE A 4 8.25 -10.04 21.67
C PHE A 4 8.71 -9.37 22.96
N ILE A 5 10.00 -9.46 23.22
CA ILE A 5 10.68 -8.73 24.28
C ILE A 5 11.53 -7.66 23.62
N SER A 6 11.35 -6.41 24.06
CA SER A 6 12.18 -5.28 23.65
C SER A 6 13.10 -4.86 24.78
N ILE A 7 14.35 -4.64 24.42
CA ILE A 7 15.40 -4.08 25.27
C ILE A 7 15.61 -2.63 24.89
N ILE A 8 15.54 -1.75 25.88
CA ILE A 8 15.62 -0.31 25.71
C ILE A 8 16.83 0.19 26.50
N PHE A 9 17.74 0.88 25.84
CA PHE A 9 18.96 1.39 26.45
C PHE A 9 19.41 2.70 25.78
N LYS A 10 20.31 3.40 26.47
CA LYS A 10 20.96 4.61 25.95
C LYS A 10 22.46 4.50 26.16
N ALA A 11 23.23 4.68 25.10
CA ALA A 11 24.69 4.68 25.14
C ALA A 11 25.26 5.61 24.05
N GLU A 12 26.57 5.86 24.11
CA GLU A 12 27.28 6.57 23.04
C GLU A 12 27.27 5.74 21.74
N GLU A 13 27.33 6.42 20.58
CA GLU A 13 27.15 5.83 19.25
C GLU A 13 27.98 4.56 19.01
N GLU A 14 29.27 4.58 19.36
CA GLU A 14 30.16 3.42 19.21
C GLU A 14 29.74 2.25 20.10
N THR A 15 29.35 2.53 21.34
CA THR A 15 28.88 1.52 22.29
C THR A 15 27.53 0.94 21.85
N THR A 16 26.63 1.78 21.35
CA THR A 16 25.34 1.35 20.77
C THR A 16 25.56 0.39 19.62
N ALA A 17 26.43 0.74 18.66
CA ALA A 17 26.73 -0.12 17.52
C ALA A 17 27.26 -1.51 17.95
N MET A 18 28.15 -1.54 18.95
CA MET A 18 28.68 -2.80 19.49
C MET A 18 27.62 -3.65 20.18
N ILE A 19 26.79 -3.05 21.04
CA ILE A 19 25.70 -3.74 21.74
C ILE A 19 24.69 -4.30 20.73
N VAL A 20 24.26 -3.50 19.76
CA VAL A 20 23.32 -3.91 18.71
C VAL A 20 23.88 -5.09 17.92
N ALA A 21 25.14 -5.02 17.48
CA ALA A 21 25.76 -6.11 16.73
C ALA A 21 25.80 -7.43 17.52
N MET A 22 26.13 -7.37 18.81
CA MET A 22 26.16 -8.55 19.68
C MET A 22 24.77 -9.14 19.91
N LEU A 23 23.76 -8.29 20.14
CA LEU A 23 22.38 -8.74 20.33
C LEU A 23 21.80 -9.33 19.04
N MET A 24 22.06 -8.73 17.87
CA MET A 24 21.66 -9.30 16.57
C MET A 24 22.29 -10.67 16.32
N ALA A 25 23.56 -10.86 16.68
CA ALA A 25 24.21 -12.17 16.61
C ALA A 25 23.54 -13.20 17.55
N GLY A 26 22.89 -12.73 18.62
CA GLY A 26 22.07 -13.52 19.55
C GLY A 26 20.62 -13.74 19.11
N GLY A 27 20.23 -13.32 17.89
CA GLY A 27 18.89 -13.53 17.34
C GLY A 27 17.90 -12.38 17.59
N PHE A 28 18.38 -11.24 18.08
CA PHE A 28 17.55 -10.03 18.13
C PHE A 28 17.33 -9.45 16.73
N GLU A 29 16.14 -8.90 16.50
CA GLU A 29 15.67 -8.32 15.26
C GLU A 29 14.90 -7.02 15.53
N GLY A 30 14.80 -6.15 14.53
CA GLY A 30 14.06 -4.88 14.65
C GLY A 30 14.74 -3.91 15.61
N VAL A 31 15.57 -3.03 15.05
CA VAL A 31 16.19 -1.93 15.78
C VAL A 31 15.46 -0.63 15.44
N GLU A 32 15.06 0.09 16.47
CA GLU A 32 14.57 1.45 16.36
C GLU A 32 15.51 2.36 17.15
N GLU A 33 16.13 3.31 16.45
CA GLU A 33 16.96 4.34 17.05
C GLU A 33 16.19 5.66 17.05
N THR A 34 16.15 6.29 18.22
CA THR A 34 15.62 7.64 18.42
C THR A 34 16.74 8.51 18.98
N ASP A 35 16.56 9.84 18.98
CA ASP A 35 17.54 10.78 19.55
C ASP A 35 17.88 10.48 21.02
N ASP A 36 17.01 9.76 21.73
CA ASP A 36 17.13 9.53 23.17
C ASP A 36 17.46 8.09 23.59
N GLN A 37 17.16 7.09 22.77
CA GLN A 37 17.30 5.68 23.13
C GLN A 37 17.31 4.76 21.91
N THR A 38 17.88 3.58 22.10
CA THR A 38 17.84 2.46 21.16
C THR A 38 16.92 1.38 21.71
N VAL A 39 16.04 0.87 20.85
CA VAL A 39 15.15 -0.24 21.14
C VAL A 39 15.48 -1.39 20.20
N ILE A 40 15.72 -2.58 20.74
CA ILE A 40 15.95 -3.79 19.94
C ILE A 40 15.09 -4.94 20.48
N SER A 41 14.51 -5.73 19.58
CA SER A 41 13.50 -6.72 19.95
C SER A 41 13.93 -8.16 19.66
N ILE A 42 13.31 -9.14 20.31
CA ILE A 42 13.47 -10.56 20.03
C ILE A 42 12.18 -11.28 20.34
N SER A 43 11.93 -12.42 19.71
CA SER A 43 10.85 -13.31 20.14
C SER A 43 11.04 -13.70 21.61
N GLU A 44 9.95 -13.66 22.39
CA GLU A 44 9.93 -14.12 23.79
C GLU A 44 10.43 -15.56 23.92
N SER A 45 10.18 -16.41 22.91
CA SER A 45 10.62 -17.80 22.91
C SER A 45 12.15 -17.96 22.78
N ALA A 46 12.82 -16.97 22.20
CA ALA A 46 14.26 -16.94 21.95
C ALA A 46 15.03 -16.02 22.93
N TYR A 47 14.33 -15.32 23.82
CA TYR A 47 14.95 -14.40 24.78
C TYR A 47 15.74 -15.16 25.87
N ASP A 48 17.02 -14.83 25.99
CA ASP A 48 17.91 -15.31 27.06
C ASP A 48 18.35 -14.13 27.94
N ASP A 49 17.80 -14.07 29.15
CA ASP A 49 18.08 -13.01 30.13
C ASP A 49 19.57 -12.97 30.55
N ALA A 50 20.20 -14.14 30.66
CA ALA A 50 21.60 -14.23 31.08
C ALA A 50 22.54 -13.75 29.97
N ALA A 51 22.25 -14.11 28.72
CA ALA A 51 23.02 -13.64 27.57
C ALA A 51 22.92 -12.11 27.40
N VAL A 52 21.71 -11.56 27.51
CA VAL A 52 21.47 -10.11 27.44
C VAL A 52 22.20 -9.39 28.57
N HIS A 53 22.05 -9.85 29.82
CA HIS A 53 22.73 -9.24 30.95
C HIS A 53 24.26 -9.24 30.80
N ALA A 54 24.83 -10.32 30.24
CA ALA A 54 26.27 -10.40 29.99
C ALA A 54 26.75 -9.35 28.98
N VAL A 55 26.00 -9.12 27.90
CA VAL A 55 26.30 -8.06 26.91
C VAL A 55 26.31 -6.70 27.58
N PHE A 56 25.24 -6.31 28.27
CA PHE A 56 25.15 -4.98 28.88
C PHE A 56 26.16 -4.75 29.99
N LYS A 57 26.47 -5.79 30.79
CA LYS A 57 27.50 -5.73 31.83
C LYS A 57 28.90 -5.49 31.25
N GLN A 58 29.20 -5.99 30.05
CA GLN A 58 30.49 -5.78 29.38
C GLN A 58 30.74 -4.28 29.09
N PHE A 59 29.68 -3.54 28.77
CA PHE A 59 29.74 -2.12 28.43
C PHE A 59 29.40 -1.18 29.59
N GLY A 60 28.95 -1.71 30.73
CA GLY A 60 28.54 -0.91 31.88
C GLY A 60 27.29 -0.05 31.59
N VAL A 61 26.43 -0.50 30.68
CA VAL A 61 25.22 0.21 30.25
C VAL A 61 24.00 -0.37 30.95
N GLU A 62 23.17 0.49 31.53
CA GLU A 62 21.87 0.10 32.05
C GLU A 62 20.86 -0.10 30.91
N TYR A 63 20.00 -1.10 31.06
CA TYR A 63 18.91 -1.36 30.13
C TYR A 63 17.62 -1.64 30.88
N SER A 64 16.50 -1.43 30.19
CA SER A 64 15.19 -1.84 30.66
C SER A 64 14.57 -2.83 29.67
N ARG A 65 13.75 -3.72 30.21
CA ARG A 65 13.03 -4.74 29.45
C ARG A 65 11.54 -4.43 29.45
N ARG A 66 10.92 -4.51 28.27
CA ARG A 66 9.47 -4.46 28.10
C ARG A 66 9.01 -5.67 27.30
N THR A 67 8.00 -6.37 27.79
CA THR A 67 7.24 -7.31 26.97
C THR A 67 6.26 -6.52 26.12
N ILE A 68 6.34 -6.67 24.81
CA ILE A 68 5.36 -6.11 23.89
C ILE A 68 4.31 -7.20 23.65
N PRO A 69 3.07 -7.04 24.16
CA PRO A 69 2.00 -7.94 23.81
C PRO A 69 1.82 -7.88 22.29
N GLN A 70 1.54 -9.03 21.67
CA GLN A 70 1.31 -9.10 20.23
C GLN A 70 0.26 -8.06 19.81
N GLN A 71 0.71 -6.95 19.25
CA GLN A 71 -0.16 -6.00 18.59
C GLN A 71 -0.39 -6.57 17.19
N ASN A 72 -1.65 -6.87 16.88
CA ASN A 72 -2.04 -7.20 15.53
C ASN A 72 -2.01 -5.89 14.73
N TRP A 73 -0.81 -5.51 14.28
CA TRP A 73 -0.59 -4.31 13.48
C TRP A 73 -1.45 -4.30 12.21
N ASN A 74 -1.76 -5.47 11.65
CA ASN A 74 -2.74 -5.58 10.56
C ASN A 74 -4.13 -5.14 11.03
N ALA A 75 -4.63 -5.65 12.16
CA ALA A 75 -5.95 -5.25 12.68
C ALA A 75 -6.02 -3.75 13.05
N GLN A 76 -4.92 -3.17 13.55
CA GLN A 76 -4.86 -1.74 13.86
C GLN A 76 -4.82 -0.86 12.60
N TRP A 77 -4.14 -1.33 11.55
CA TRP A 77 -4.16 -0.70 10.23
C TRP A 77 -5.53 -0.85 9.56
N GLU A 78 -6.14 -2.04 9.61
CA GLU A 78 -7.49 -2.33 9.11
C GLU A 78 -8.54 -1.45 9.80
N SER A 79 -8.44 -1.26 11.11
CA SER A 79 -9.38 -0.40 11.87
C SER A 79 -9.26 1.09 11.54
N SER A 80 -8.17 1.50 10.90
CA SER A 80 -7.91 2.90 10.55
C SER A 80 -8.14 3.19 9.06
N PHE A 81 -8.39 2.15 8.25
CA PHE A 81 -8.65 2.27 6.83
C PHE A 81 -10.16 2.30 6.62
N GLU A 82 -10.73 3.43 6.24
CA GLU A 82 -12.19 3.58 6.08
C GLU A 82 -12.61 3.47 4.60
N PRO A 83 -13.82 2.97 4.28
CA PRO A 83 -14.33 3.06 2.92
C PRO A 83 -14.41 4.52 2.43
N VAL A 84 -13.99 4.75 1.18
CA VAL A 84 -14.10 6.06 0.53
C VAL A 84 -15.40 6.09 -0.27
N LYS A 85 -16.32 7.00 0.07
CA LYS A 85 -17.59 7.19 -0.65
C LYS A 85 -17.57 8.47 -1.48
N VAL A 86 -17.79 8.36 -2.79
CA VAL A 86 -17.96 9.49 -3.72
C VAL A 86 -19.46 9.68 -3.97
N GLY A 87 -20.11 10.37 -3.03
CA GLY A 87 -21.56 10.54 -3.02
C GLY A 87 -22.30 9.19 -3.04
N GLN A 88 -23.36 9.10 -3.86
CA GLN A 88 -24.07 7.85 -4.15
C GLN A 88 -23.55 7.16 -5.42
N PHE A 89 -22.52 7.71 -6.07
CA PHE A 89 -22.03 7.21 -7.34
C PHE A 89 -21.14 5.98 -7.16
N ALA A 90 -20.10 6.09 -6.35
CA ALA A 90 -19.16 5.00 -6.15
C ALA A 90 -18.65 4.92 -4.71
N ALA A 91 -18.26 3.72 -4.28
CA ALA A 91 -17.49 3.50 -3.07
C ALA A 91 -16.29 2.59 -3.34
N ILE A 92 -15.17 2.92 -2.70
CA ILE A 92 -13.98 2.07 -2.64
C ILE A 92 -13.85 1.54 -1.22
N ARG A 93 -13.72 0.22 -1.08
CA ARG A 93 -13.50 -0.42 0.22
C ARG A 93 -12.46 -1.53 0.12
N ALA A 94 -11.90 -1.91 1.26
CA ALA A 94 -11.12 -3.12 1.37
C ALA A 94 -12.00 -4.37 1.48
N ALA A 95 -11.42 -5.55 1.24
CA ALA A 95 -12.13 -6.83 1.30
C ALA A 95 -12.67 -7.15 2.71
N PHE A 96 -12.00 -6.67 3.77
CA PHE A 96 -12.43 -6.85 5.16
C PHE A 96 -13.59 -5.92 5.59
N HIS A 97 -13.93 -4.92 4.77
CA HIS A 97 -15.11 -4.09 5.02
C HIS A 97 -16.38 -4.79 4.54
N GLY A 98 -17.46 -4.59 5.30
CA GLY A 98 -18.80 -4.92 4.83
C GLY A 98 -19.20 -4.10 3.59
N PRO A 99 -20.22 -4.55 2.84
CA PRO A 99 -20.74 -3.80 1.70
C PRO A 99 -21.15 -2.37 2.11
N VAL A 100 -20.88 -1.42 1.23
CA VAL A 100 -21.25 -0.02 1.44
C VAL A 100 -22.68 0.20 0.92
N PRO A 101 -23.66 0.55 1.78
CA PRO A 101 -25.02 0.80 1.33
C PRO A 101 -25.13 2.10 0.52
N ASP A 102 -26.17 2.18 -0.31
CA ASP A 102 -26.61 3.38 -1.05
C ASP A 102 -25.58 3.94 -2.05
N VAL A 103 -24.83 3.07 -2.73
CA VAL A 103 -23.92 3.44 -3.82
C VAL A 103 -24.19 2.64 -5.09
N ALA A 104 -24.07 3.28 -6.25
CA ALA A 104 -24.31 2.62 -7.54
C ALA A 104 -23.17 1.66 -7.93
N HIS A 105 -21.93 2.01 -7.62
CA HIS A 105 -20.75 1.23 -7.98
C HIS A 105 -19.85 0.98 -6.77
N GLU A 106 -19.84 -0.26 -6.29
CA GLU A 106 -18.88 -0.69 -5.28
C GLU A 106 -17.63 -1.27 -5.94
N ILE A 107 -16.45 -0.86 -5.45
CA ILE A 107 -15.14 -1.30 -5.88
C ILE A 107 -14.38 -1.83 -4.67
N VAL A 108 -13.93 -3.08 -4.76
CA VAL A 108 -13.12 -3.71 -3.70
C VAL A 108 -11.65 -3.62 -4.09
N ILE A 109 -10.84 -2.92 -3.29
CA ILE A 109 -9.40 -2.75 -3.53
C ILE A 109 -8.65 -3.28 -2.32
N THR A 110 -7.68 -4.16 -2.56
CA THR A 110 -6.72 -4.55 -1.53
C THR A 110 -5.72 -3.41 -1.37
N PRO A 111 -5.67 -2.73 -0.21
CA PRO A 111 -4.75 -1.63 -0.02
C PRO A 111 -3.37 -2.22 0.20
N LYS A 112 -2.43 -1.79 -0.62
CA LYS A 112 -1.02 -2.13 -0.51
C LYS A 112 -0.20 -0.84 -0.75
N MET A 113 1.12 -0.89 -0.87
CA MET A 113 1.98 0.23 -1.32
C MET A 113 1.61 0.90 -2.70
N SER A 114 0.46 0.57 -3.32
CA SER A 114 0.09 0.95 -4.70
C SER A 114 -0.77 2.18 -4.62
N PHE A 115 -0.48 3.15 -5.47
CA PHE A 115 -1.31 4.35 -5.54
C PHE A 115 -2.70 4.03 -6.09
N GLY A 116 -3.74 4.71 -5.61
CA GLY A 116 -5.12 4.51 -6.08
C GLY A 116 -6.05 3.80 -5.11
N THR A 117 -5.80 3.86 -3.80
CA THR A 117 -6.72 3.31 -2.77
C THR A 117 -7.99 4.14 -2.55
N GLY A 118 -8.17 5.25 -3.28
CA GLY A 118 -9.27 6.21 -3.10
C GLY A 118 -9.03 7.29 -2.03
N HIS A 119 -8.15 7.03 -1.06
CA HIS A 119 -7.88 7.95 0.06
C HIS A 119 -7.10 9.21 -0.36
N HIS A 120 -6.41 9.15 -1.49
CA HIS A 120 -5.78 10.33 -2.08
C HIS A 120 -6.82 11.20 -2.79
N ALA A 121 -6.78 12.50 -2.52
CA ALA A 121 -7.74 13.48 -3.06
C ALA A 121 -7.87 13.43 -4.59
N THR A 122 -6.79 13.14 -5.32
CA THR A 122 -6.84 13.09 -6.79
C THR A 122 -7.65 11.90 -7.31
N THR A 123 -7.58 10.74 -6.65
CA THR A 123 -8.39 9.57 -7.03
C THR A 123 -9.87 9.83 -6.78
N PHE A 124 -10.21 10.48 -5.66
CA PHE A 124 -11.57 10.91 -5.37
C PHE A 124 -12.10 11.84 -6.47
N LEU A 125 -11.33 12.87 -6.85
CA LEU A 125 -11.71 13.82 -7.90
C LEU A 125 -11.89 13.13 -9.25
N MET A 126 -10.98 12.23 -9.64
CA MET A 126 -11.12 11.47 -10.88
C MET A 126 -12.41 10.64 -10.91
N ILE A 127 -12.73 9.95 -9.82
CA ILE A 127 -13.97 9.16 -9.73
C ILE A 127 -15.21 10.06 -9.78
N GLN A 128 -15.14 11.24 -9.16
CA GLN A 128 -16.21 12.22 -9.25
C GLN A 128 -16.40 12.70 -10.70
N GLU A 129 -15.33 13.02 -11.42
CA GLU A 129 -15.41 13.42 -12.84
C GLU A 129 -15.90 12.27 -13.75
N MET A 130 -15.54 11.02 -13.44
CA MET A 130 -16.06 9.86 -14.17
C MET A 130 -17.59 9.75 -14.10
N SER A 131 -18.24 10.32 -13.08
CA SER A 131 -19.71 10.34 -12.98
C SER A 131 -20.39 11.20 -14.06
N THR A 132 -19.64 12.09 -14.71
CA THR A 132 -20.17 13.00 -15.74
C THR A 132 -19.86 12.54 -17.17
N ILE A 133 -19.17 11.41 -17.33
CA ILE A 133 -18.69 10.90 -18.62
C ILE A 133 -19.46 9.62 -18.98
N ASP A 134 -19.88 9.49 -20.25
CA ASP A 134 -20.50 8.27 -20.74
C ASP A 134 -19.45 7.24 -21.19
N PHE A 135 -19.33 6.15 -20.42
CA PHE A 135 -18.43 5.03 -20.72
C PHE A 135 -19.09 3.91 -21.53
N ALA A 136 -20.41 3.94 -21.73
CA ALA A 136 -21.14 2.82 -22.33
C ALA A 136 -20.62 2.52 -23.74
N GLY A 137 -20.11 1.31 -23.94
CA GLY A 137 -19.57 0.86 -25.23
C GLY A 137 -18.22 1.48 -25.62
N LYS A 138 -17.64 2.37 -24.80
CA LYS A 138 -16.40 3.09 -25.10
C LYS A 138 -15.15 2.25 -24.87
N THR A 139 -14.11 2.56 -25.64
CA THR A 139 -12.75 2.09 -25.43
C THR A 139 -12.00 3.05 -24.51
N VAL A 140 -11.38 2.52 -23.45
CA VAL A 140 -10.76 3.32 -22.38
C VAL A 140 -9.31 2.92 -22.20
N THR A 141 -8.43 3.90 -22.00
CA THR A 141 -7.08 3.66 -21.46
C THR A 141 -6.94 4.30 -20.09
N ASP A 142 -6.48 3.54 -19.11
CA ASP A 142 -6.09 4.01 -17.77
C ASP A 142 -4.55 3.99 -17.68
N PHE A 143 -3.93 5.16 -17.73
CA PHE A 143 -2.48 5.32 -17.79
C PHE A 143 -1.91 5.75 -16.44
N GLY A 144 -1.07 4.88 -15.87
CA GLY A 144 -0.68 4.90 -14.46
C GLY A 144 -1.78 4.32 -13.59
N THR A 145 -2.19 3.08 -13.89
CA THR A 145 -3.38 2.46 -13.31
C THR A 145 -3.25 2.18 -11.81
N GLY A 146 -2.02 2.02 -11.27
CA GLY A 146 -1.78 1.76 -9.86
C GLY A 146 -2.56 0.54 -9.34
N THR A 147 -3.49 0.74 -8.41
CA THR A 147 -4.39 -0.31 -7.91
C THR A 147 -5.41 -0.83 -8.93
N GLY A 148 -5.56 -0.18 -10.10
CA GLY A 148 -6.58 -0.53 -11.09
C GLY A 148 -7.96 0.10 -10.84
N VAL A 149 -8.09 0.96 -9.83
CA VAL A 149 -9.40 1.47 -9.37
C VAL A 149 -10.19 2.18 -10.47
N LEU A 150 -9.54 2.99 -11.30
CA LEU A 150 -10.19 3.75 -12.39
C LEU A 150 -10.56 2.82 -13.54
N ALA A 151 -9.68 1.90 -13.93
CA ALA A 151 -9.96 0.86 -14.92
C ALA A 151 -11.16 -0.02 -14.52
N ILE A 152 -11.23 -0.46 -13.26
CA ILE A 152 -12.33 -1.25 -12.71
C ILE A 152 -13.65 -0.47 -12.77
N LEU A 153 -13.63 0.80 -12.36
CA LEU A 153 -14.82 1.65 -12.44
C LEU A 153 -15.26 1.86 -13.89
N ALA A 154 -14.33 2.12 -14.81
CA ALA A 154 -14.64 2.29 -16.23
C ALA A 154 -15.35 1.06 -16.82
N GLU A 155 -14.90 -0.16 -16.47
CA GLU A 155 -15.60 -1.39 -16.88
C GLU A 155 -17.00 -1.49 -16.26
N LYS A 156 -17.15 -1.18 -14.96
CA LYS A 156 -18.44 -1.17 -14.26
C LYS A 156 -19.42 -0.14 -14.84
N LEU A 157 -18.92 0.97 -15.39
CA LEU A 157 -19.69 1.99 -16.09
C LEU A 157 -20.05 1.61 -17.54
N GLY A 158 -19.61 0.44 -18.02
CA GLY A 158 -20.05 -0.10 -19.31
C GLY A 158 -19.04 0.01 -20.45
N ALA A 159 -17.78 0.37 -20.18
CA ALA A 159 -16.72 0.36 -21.19
C ALA A 159 -16.63 -0.99 -21.91
N SER A 160 -16.52 -0.98 -23.23
CA SER A 160 -16.46 -2.20 -24.05
C SER A 160 -15.08 -2.87 -23.95
N LYS A 161 -14.03 -2.06 -23.81
CA LYS A 161 -12.65 -2.50 -23.62
C LYS A 161 -11.90 -1.47 -22.78
N VAL A 162 -11.12 -1.94 -21.81
CA VAL A 162 -10.25 -1.10 -20.97
C VAL A 162 -8.82 -1.61 -21.09
N LEU A 163 -7.88 -0.72 -21.37
CA LEU A 163 -6.44 -0.99 -21.31
C LEU A 163 -5.88 -0.26 -20.08
N ALA A 164 -5.35 -1.00 -19.12
CA ALA A 164 -4.76 -0.48 -17.90
C ALA A 164 -3.24 -0.64 -17.97
N ILE A 165 -2.51 0.46 -17.84
CA ILE A 165 -1.05 0.52 -18.04
C ILE A 165 -0.39 1.05 -16.79
N ASP A 166 0.68 0.38 -16.34
CA ASP A 166 1.60 0.88 -15.33
C ASP A 166 3.04 0.49 -15.68
N ASN A 167 4.03 1.21 -15.15
CA ASN A 167 5.45 0.87 -15.36
C ASN A 167 6.03 0.04 -14.22
N ASP A 168 5.34 -0.04 -13.09
CA ASP A 168 5.77 -0.78 -11.90
C ASP A 168 5.15 -2.19 -11.84
N ASP A 169 6.00 -3.22 -11.68
CA ASP A 169 5.56 -4.62 -11.56
C ASP A 169 4.59 -4.82 -10.39
N TRP A 170 4.84 -4.09 -9.32
CA TRP A 170 4.14 -4.27 -8.07
C TRP A 170 2.72 -3.68 -8.15
N SER A 171 2.55 -2.55 -8.86
CA SER A 171 1.25 -2.00 -9.30
C SER A 171 0.50 -2.93 -10.25
N ILE A 172 1.17 -3.48 -11.28
CA ILE A 172 0.55 -4.44 -12.22
C ILE A 172 0.01 -5.67 -11.50
N ASN A 173 0.75 -6.20 -10.52
CA ASN A 173 0.29 -7.34 -9.73
C ASN A 173 -0.89 -6.98 -8.83
N ASN A 174 -0.86 -5.81 -8.19
CA ASN A 174 -1.97 -5.36 -7.36
C ASN A 174 -3.25 -5.12 -8.19
N ALA A 175 -3.14 -4.46 -9.34
CA ALA A 175 -4.26 -4.23 -10.24
C ALA A 175 -4.88 -5.55 -10.70
N ARG A 176 -4.07 -6.56 -11.03
CA ARG A 176 -4.57 -7.88 -11.46
C ARG A 176 -5.46 -8.51 -10.40
N GLU A 177 -4.98 -8.56 -9.15
CA GLU A 177 -5.74 -9.12 -8.03
C GLU A 177 -7.04 -8.34 -7.79
N ASN A 178 -7.01 -7.01 -7.90
CA ASN A 178 -8.20 -6.18 -7.70
C ASN A 178 -9.22 -6.35 -8.84
N ILE A 179 -8.77 -6.47 -10.09
CA ILE A 179 -9.63 -6.74 -11.25
C ILE A 179 -10.35 -8.07 -11.06
N GLU A 180 -9.62 -9.11 -10.65
CA GLU A 180 -10.17 -10.43 -10.33
C GLU A 180 -11.20 -10.34 -9.19
N THR A 181 -10.85 -9.64 -8.11
CA THR A 181 -11.74 -9.43 -6.95
C THR A 181 -13.04 -8.74 -7.34
N ASN A 182 -13.01 -7.83 -8.30
CA ASN A 182 -14.20 -7.13 -8.81
C ASN A 182 -14.92 -7.87 -9.94
N SER A 183 -14.45 -9.07 -10.32
CA SER A 183 -15.01 -9.89 -11.40
C SER A 183 -15.05 -9.16 -12.76
N CYS A 184 -14.10 -8.25 -12.98
CA CYS A 184 -13.93 -7.52 -14.23
C CYS A 184 -13.25 -8.41 -15.28
N LYS A 185 -13.73 -8.36 -16.53
CA LYS A 185 -13.31 -9.28 -17.61
C LYS A 185 -12.85 -8.57 -18.88
N ARG A 186 -13.06 -7.25 -18.97
CA ARG A 186 -12.78 -6.44 -20.17
C ARG A 186 -11.57 -5.53 -19.98
N ILE A 187 -10.86 -5.66 -18.87
CA ILE A 187 -9.62 -4.95 -18.59
C ILE A 187 -8.43 -5.81 -19.02
N GLN A 188 -7.62 -5.26 -19.93
CA GLN A 188 -6.32 -5.77 -20.31
C GLN A 188 -5.27 -4.99 -19.53
N LEU A 189 -4.40 -5.70 -18.80
CA LEU A 189 -3.28 -5.10 -18.07
C LEU A 189 -2.00 -5.23 -18.87
N GLU A 190 -1.25 -4.14 -18.99
CA GLU A 190 0.06 -4.12 -19.66
C GLU A 190 1.07 -3.33 -18.86
N LYS A 191 2.29 -3.89 -18.76
CA LYS A 191 3.42 -3.15 -18.21
C LYS A 191 4.08 -2.33 -19.31
N ALA A 192 4.04 -1.01 -19.19
CA ALA A 192 4.71 -0.11 -20.12
C ALA A 192 5.02 1.25 -19.48
N GLU A 193 6.14 1.86 -19.89
CA GLU A 193 6.52 3.22 -19.46
C GLU A 193 5.84 4.31 -20.28
N VAL A 194 5.41 3.97 -21.50
CA VAL A 194 4.82 4.92 -22.44
C VAL A 194 3.42 4.47 -22.82
N MET A 195 2.56 5.45 -23.07
CA MET A 195 1.24 5.19 -23.60
C MET A 195 1.36 4.65 -25.03
N LEU A 196 0.70 3.53 -25.30
CA LEU A 196 0.64 2.96 -26.65
C LEU A 196 -0.17 3.87 -27.58
N PRO A 197 0.28 4.12 -28.82
CA PRO A 197 -0.43 4.94 -29.79
C PRO A 197 -1.65 4.19 -30.33
N ASN A 198 -2.74 4.18 -29.56
CA ASN A 198 -4.00 3.56 -29.92
C ASN A 198 -5.11 4.60 -29.90
N LYS A 199 -5.99 4.58 -30.90
CA LYS A 199 -7.23 5.36 -30.86
C LYS A 199 -8.14 4.79 -29.78
N VAL A 200 -8.45 5.61 -28.79
CA VAL A 200 -9.38 5.30 -27.70
C VAL A 200 -10.35 6.45 -27.52
N ASP A 201 -11.53 6.15 -26.97
CA ASP A 201 -12.56 7.17 -26.74
C ASP A 201 -12.26 8.01 -25.49
N ILE A 202 -11.73 7.37 -24.45
CA ILE A 202 -11.48 8.00 -23.14
C ILE A 202 -10.09 7.61 -22.63
N ILE A 203 -9.37 8.59 -22.09
CA ILE A 203 -8.10 8.39 -21.38
C ILE A 203 -8.27 8.88 -19.95
N LEU A 204 -7.97 8.01 -19.00
CA LEU A 204 -7.85 8.31 -17.58
C LEU A 204 -6.35 8.35 -17.26
N ALA A 205 -5.89 9.45 -16.65
CA ALA A 205 -4.48 9.61 -16.31
C ALA A 205 -4.36 10.40 -15.00
N ASN A 206 -4.23 9.69 -13.89
CA ASN A 206 -3.97 10.28 -12.57
C ASN A 206 -2.49 10.16 -12.20
N ILE A 207 -1.65 10.82 -12.99
CA ILE A 207 -0.18 10.77 -12.88
C ILE A 207 0.42 12.17 -12.94
N ASN A 208 1.73 12.26 -12.75
CA ASN A 208 2.45 13.53 -12.79
C ASN A 208 2.30 14.22 -14.17
N LEU A 209 2.06 15.53 -14.16
CA LEU A 209 1.90 16.36 -15.35
C LEU A 209 3.04 16.19 -16.37
N ASN A 210 4.29 16.09 -15.92
CA ASN A 210 5.43 15.96 -16.82
C ASN A 210 5.40 14.64 -17.61
N VAL A 211 4.90 13.56 -16.99
CA VAL A 211 4.72 12.27 -17.65
C VAL A 211 3.60 12.34 -18.69
N ILE A 212 2.50 13.04 -18.37
CA ILE A 212 1.40 13.29 -19.31
C ILE A 212 1.94 14.05 -20.53
N VAL A 213 2.58 15.20 -20.30
CA VAL A 213 3.10 16.06 -21.38
C VAL A 213 4.07 15.31 -22.29
N ALA A 214 4.97 14.50 -21.72
CA ALA A 214 5.91 13.69 -22.50
C ALA A 214 5.21 12.64 -23.39
N ASN A 215 4.04 12.14 -22.97
CA ASN A 215 3.27 11.13 -23.69
C ASN A 215 2.19 11.71 -24.63
N LEU A 216 1.88 13.01 -24.56
CA LEU A 216 0.91 13.65 -25.46
C LEU A 216 1.29 13.50 -26.95
N ILE A 217 2.58 13.39 -27.27
CA ILE A 217 3.08 13.20 -28.64
C ILE A 217 2.59 11.85 -29.24
N ASN A 218 2.28 10.88 -28.38
CA ASN A 218 1.80 9.56 -28.78
C ASN A 218 0.28 9.50 -28.95
N LEU A 219 -0.45 10.55 -28.54
CA LEU A 219 -1.89 10.69 -28.74
C LEU A 219 -2.16 11.28 -30.13
N LYS A 220 -2.65 10.46 -31.06
CA LYS A 220 -3.02 10.87 -32.42
C LYS A 220 -4.52 10.74 -32.68
#